data_AF-A0A7X4LIB5-F1
#
_entry.id   AF-A0A7X4LIB5-F1
#
_cell.length_a   1.000
_cell.length_b   1.000
_cell.length_c   1.000
_cell.angle_alpha   90.00
_cell.angle_beta   90.00
_cell.angle_gamma   90.00
#
_symmetry.space_group_name_H-M   'P 1'
#
loop_
_entity.id
_entity.type
_entity.pdbx_description
1 polymer ?
#
loop_
_entity_poly.entity_id
_entity_poly.type
_entity_poly.pdbx_seq_one_letter_code
_entity_poly.pdbx_strand_id
1 'polypeptide(L)'
;MNIDLPEQLAVDGLDTHMVMQQLEKNVEFLQTLGLCEPSIDIEYRVISGDIISISFDDKNQIHILPSRISKREKQYDVSGSLLYLYYSTDIRRLVSGDAAYSLSPSFLLRSIFVSPEASGLDAWFLENSTEGIGAQFSNLPINIRYHFCWLLTLLCLEFTLEDSLSLARVLGHVSRETSWPVKKDDFPVPVDLCFAKEGQFKISSISSDTFFPEISKEIGLYPVVDNTKWLKKLLDYGVKTIQLRIKDNRSESLESEIISAISLGKEYQANVYINDHWELAIKHQAFGVHLGQDDISQQNIDCLTKANIRLGISTHGYFEILRAIRCRPSYIALGHVFATTTKSMPSKPQGLHKLAAYLSFIDSSSVRSFGRLPTVAIGGIHLDNALDVYKTGVDGVAVVRAAHFNHQQLESIVTKFHVLEKRGKANVFSY
;
A
#
# COMPACT_ATOMS: atom_id res chain seq x y z
N MET A 1 10.75 16.01 -17.97
CA MET A 1 9.43 15.42 -18.30
C MET A 1 9.24 15.55 -19.80
N ASN A 2 9.40 14.47 -20.56
CA ASN A 2 9.09 14.43 -21.98
C ASN A 2 7.73 13.78 -22.12
N ILE A 3 6.69 14.59 -22.33
CA ILE A 3 5.34 14.07 -22.54
C ILE A 3 4.94 14.50 -23.94
N ASP A 4 4.70 13.51 -24.80
CA ASP A 4 4.13 13.74 -26.12
C ASP A 4 2.66 13.30 -26.10
N LEU A 5 1.75 14.27 -26.12
CA LEU A 5 0.30 14.07 -26.16
C LEU A 5 -0.22 14.48 -27.55
N PRO A 6 -1.31 13.86 -28.06
CA PRO A 6 -1.90 14.23 -29.35
C PRO A 6 -2.40 15.68 -29.34
N GLU A 7 -2.64 16.35 -30.47
CA GLU A 7 -3.27 17.69 -30.45
C GLU A 7 -4.66 17.72 -29.78
N GLN A 8 -5.39 16.58 -29.76
CA GLN A 8 -6.69 16.42 -29.10
C GLN A 8 -6.78 15.07 -28.38
N LEU A 9 -7.22 15.07 -27.12
CA LEU A 9 -7.49 13.84 -26.36
C LEU A 9 -8.90 13.32 -26.67
N ALA A 10 -9.07 12.00 -26.66
CA ALA A 10 -10.33 11.34 -27.01
C ALA A 10 -11.38 11.34 -25.88
N VAL A 11 -11.18 12.15 -24.85
CA VAL A 11 -12.15 12.35 -23.76
C VAL A 11 -12.74 13.75 -23.91
N ASP A 12 -14.07 13.82 -24.04
CA ASP A 12 -14.80 15.08 -24.17
C ASP A 12 -14.36 16.09 -23.09
N GLY A 13 -13.84 17.24 -23.54
CA GLY A 13 -13.39 18.32 -22.66
C GLY A 13 -11.95 18.23 -22.17
N LEU A 14 -11.15 17.24 -22.61
CA LEU A 14 -9.71 17.23 -22.40
C LEU A 14 -8.96 17.75 -23.62
N ASP A 15 -8.35 18.92 -23.46
CA ASP A 15 -7.43 19.51 -24.42
C ASP A 15 -5.98 19.24 -23.99
N THR A 16 -5.13 18.89 -24.93
CA THR A 16 -3.76 18.47 -24.65
C THR A 16 -2.90 19.59 -24.07
N HIS A 17 -3.02 20.80 -24.60
CA HIS A 17 -2.30 21.94 -24.05
C HIS A 17 -2.74 22.19 -22.60
N MET A 18 -4.03 22.05 -22.30
CA MET A 18 -4.55 22.15 -20.93
C MET A 18 -4.06 21.01 -20.00
N VAL A 19 -3.84 19.81 -20.51
CA VAL A 19 -3.28 18.68 -19.74
C VAL A 19 -1.80 18.92 -19.46
N MET A 20 -1.01 19.29 -20.46
CA MET A 20 0.42 19.61 -20.30
C MET A 20 0.65 20.70 -19.28
N GLN A 21 -0.09 21.81 -19.38
CA GLN A 21 -0.02 22.91 -18.43
C GLN A 21 -0.36 22.46 -16.99
N GLN A 22 -1.28 21.51 -16.83
CA GLN A 22 -1.63 20.99 -15.51
C GLN A 22 -0.56 20.04 -14.96
N LEU A 23 0.06 19.22 -15.83
CA LEU A 23 1.17 18.34 -15.42
C LEU A 23 2.39 19.14 -14.97
N GLU A 24 2.73 20.23 -15.66
CA GLU A 24 3.78 21.17 -15.23
C GLU A 24 3.51 21.72 -13.83
N LYS A 25 2.28 22.19 -13.56
CA LYS A 25 1.88 22.67 -12.23
C LYS A 25 1.98 21.59 -11.15
N ASN A 26 1.62 20.35 -11.48
CA ASN A 26 1.76 19.24 -10.54
C ASN A 26 3.24 19.00 -10.21
N VAL A 27 4.13 19.05 -11.20
CA VAL A 27 5.59 18.90 -10.99
C VAL A 27 6.13 20.04 -10.13
N GLU A 28 5.79 21.29 -10.44
CA GLU A 28 6.19 22.45 -9.62
C GLU A 28 5.78 22.27 -8.16
N PHE A 29 4.53 21.85 -7.91
CA PHE A 29 4.06 21.54 -6.56
C PHE A 29 4.89 20.43 -5.89
N LEU A 30 5.16 19.32 -6.59
CA LEU A 30 5.94 18.20 -6.05
C LEU A 30 7.38 18.61 -5.70
N GLN A 31 7.99 19.48 -6.51
CA GLN A 31 9.30 20.06 -6.22
C GLN A 31 9.28 20.85 -4.90
N THR A 32 8.19 21.57 -4.59
CA THR A 32 8.06 22.26 -3.29
C THR A 32 8.02 21.30 -2.10
N LEU A 33 7.58 20.06 -2.31
CA LEU A 33 7.51 19.01 -1.29
C LEU A 33 8.80 18.17 -1.20
N GLY A 34 9.80 18.45 -2.04
CA GLY A 34 11.02 17.63 -2.14
C GLY A 34 10.76 16.23 -2.71
N LEU A 35 9.59 16.00 -3.34
CA LEU A 35 9.30 14.81 -4.11
C LEU A 35 9.96 15.01 -5.49
N CYS A 36 11.20 14.52 -5.63
CA CYS A 36 12.09 14.78 -6.77
C CYS A 36 11.54 14.27 -8.12
N GLU A 37 12.08 14.86 -9.20
CA GLU A 37 11.56 14.87 -10.57
C GLU A 37 11.14 13.49 -11.12
N PRO A 38 9.94 13.38 -11.73
CA PRO A 38 9.57 12.20 -12.49
C PRO A 38 10.45 12.09 -13.75
N SER A 39 11.29 11.07 -13.83
CA SER A 39 12.04 10.75 -15.04
C SER A 39 11.19 9.89 -15.97
N ILE A 40 10.36 10.49 -16.81
CA ILE A 40 9.50 9.74 -17.74
C ILE A 40 9.51 10.34 -19.15
N ASP A 41 9.61 9.41 -20.10
CA ASP A 41 9.21 9.52 -21.49
C ASP A 41 7.79 8.90 -21.62
N ILE A 42 6.80 9.69 -22.02
CA ILE A 42 5.46 9.22 -22.37
C ILE A 42 5.36 9.18 -23.90
N GLU A 43 5.31 7.99 -24.50
CA GLU A 43 5.07 7.81 -25.93
C GLU A 43 3.58 7.52 -26.22
N TYR A 44 3.05 8.11 -27.29
CA TYR A 44 1.64 8.02 -27.67
C TYR A 44 1.48 7.71 -29.18
N ARG A 45 0.42 6.96 -29.56
CA ARG A 45 -0.01 6.77 -30.97
C ARG A 45 -1.52 6.96 -31.14
N VAL A 46 -1.92 7.79 -32.12
CA VAL A 46 -3.31 8.26 -32.38
C VAL A 46 -4.16 7.24 -33.16
N ILE A 47 -5.30 6.75 -32.64
CA ILE A 47 -6.53 6.31 -33.36
C ILE A 47 -7.80 6.39 -32.45
N SER A 48 -8.84 7.12 -32.89
CA SER A 48 -10.03 7.69 -32.20
C SER A 48 -10.90 6.82 -31.25
N GLY A 49 -11.44 7.35 -30.13
CA GLY A 49 -12.66 6.89 -29.35
C GLY A 49 -12.55 7.04 -27.80
N ASP A 50 -13.68 6.98 -27.06
CA ASP A 50 -13.92 7.49 -25.67
C ASP A 50 -13.17 6.84 -24.48
N ILE A 51 -12.16 5.99 -24.70
CA ILE A 51 -11.41 5.30 -23.65
C ILE A 51 -9.93 5.67 -23.73
N ILE A 52 -9.34 5.97 -22.57
CA ILE A 52 -7.88 6.14 -22.43
C ILE A 52 -7.30 4.80 -21.97
N SER A 53 -6.57 4.12 -22.85
CA SER A 53 -5.72 2.99 -22.46
C SER A 53 -4.37 3.52 -21.95
N ILE A 54 -3.85 2.93 -20.89
CA ILE A 54 -2.51 3.22 -20.35
C ILE A 54 -1.75 1.88 -20.32
N SER A 55 -0.66 1.73 -21.09
CA SER A 55 0.21 0.56 -21.01
C SER A 55 1.55 0.89 -20.36
N PHE A 56 2.17 -0.12 -19.77
CA PHE A 56 3.51 -0.02 -19.22
C PHE A 56 4.44 -0.93 -20.01
N ASP A 57 5.62 -0.44 -20.41
CA ASP A 57 6.66 -1.31 -20.97
C ASP A 57 7.49 -1.99 -19.86
N ASP A 58 8.42 -2.85 -20.27
CA ASP A 58 9.35 -3.56 -19.39
C ASP A 58 10.31 -2.61 -18.61
N LYS A 59 10.26 -1.31 -18.86
CA LYS A 59 10.99 -0.24 -18.17
C LYS A 59 10.09 0.69 -17.34
N ASN A 60 8.80 0.35 -17.18
CA ASN A 60 7.75 1.17 -16.54
C ASN A 60 7.48 2.54 -17.21
N GLN A 61 7.75 2.69 -18.51
CA GLN A 61 7.32 3.86 -19.26
C GLN A 61 5.81 3.82 -19.45
N ILE A 62 5.14 4.97 -19.23
CA ILE A 62 3.69 5.10 -19.39
C ILE A 62 3.40 5.38 -20.86
N HIS A 63 2.67 4.49 -21.49
CA HIS A 63 2.17 4.65 -22.86
C HIS A 63 0.69 4.94 -22.79
N ILE A 64 0.23 6.03 -23.40
CA ILE A 64 -1.20 6.31 -23.48
C ILE A 64 -1.67 5.89 -24.87
N LEU A 65 -2.70 5.05 -24.95
CA LEU A 65 -3.29 4.56 -26.20
C LEU A 65 -4.76 5.02 -26.26
N PRO A 66 -5.22 5.66 -27.33
CA PRO A 66 -6.64 5.96 -27.54
C PRO A 66 -7.40 4.71 -28.02
N SER A 67 -8.73 4.68 -27.82
CA SER A 67 -9.54 3.50 -28.16
C SER A 67 -10.40 3.63 -29.44
N ARG A 68 -9.92 3.14 -30.58
CA ARG A 68 -10.78 2.34 -31.49
C ARG A 68 -9.98 1.19 -32.06
N ILE A 69 -10.46 -0.01 -31.78
CA ILE A 69 -10.21 -1.18 -32.61
C ILE A 69 -11.25 -1.13 -33.74
N SER A 70 -10.84 -0.73 -34.94
CA SER A 70 -11.61 -1.09 -36.13
C SER A 70 -11.55 -2.61 -36.28
N LYS A 71 -12.65 -3.25 -36.70
CA LYS A 71 -12.77 -4.70 -36.97
C LYS A 71 -11.74 -5.27 -37.98
N ARG A 72 -10.83 -4.44 -38.51
CA ARG A 72 -9.71 -4.80 -39.36
C ARG A 72 -8.48 -4.02 -38.89
N GLU A 73 -7.43 -4.77 -38.52
CA GLU A 73 -6.03 -4.35 -38.29
C GLU A 73 -5.80 -3.45 -37.05
N LYS A 74 -4.78 -3.61 -36.19
CA LYS A 74 -3.49 -4.31 -36.22
C LYS A 74 -3.21 -4.95 -34.84
N GLN A 75 -2.52 -6.10 -34.81
CA GLN A 75 -1.85 -6.58 -33.59
C GLN A 75 -0.80 -5.55 -33.16
N TYR A 76 -0.95 -4.97 -31.97
CA TYR A 76 0.11 -4.18 -31.34
C TYR A 76 0.93 -5.12 -30.45
N ASP A 77 2.23 -5.18 -30.72
CA ASP A 77 3.19 -5.93 -29.92
C ASP A 77 3.62 -5.03 -28.75
N VAL A 78 2.73 -4.90 -27.75
CA VAL A 78 3.02 -4.18 -26.51
C VAL A 78 3.42 -5.23 -25.48
N SER A 79 4.71 -5.40 -25.17
CA SER A 79 5.10 -6.23 -24.02
C SER A 79 4.69 -5.50 -22.74
N GLY A 80 3.58 -5.90 -22.08
CA GLY A 80 3.16 -5.22 -20.86
C GLY A 80 1.73 -5.48 -20.36
N SER A 81 1.40 -4.83 -19.24
CA SER A 81 0.02 -4.76 -18.71
C SER A 81 -0.72 -3.56 -19.32
N LEU A 82 -2.00 -3.73 -19.62
CA LEU A 82 -2.88 -2.69 -20.18
C LEU A 82 -3.92 -2.28 -19.15
N LEU A 83 -4.04 -0.97 -18.91
CA LEU A 83 -5.11 -0.36 -18.12
C LEU A 83 -6.11 0.31 -19.05
N TYR A 84 -7.40 0.14 -18.80
CA TYR A 84 -8.47 0.88 -19.47
C TYR A 84 -9.17 1.77 -18.46
N LEU A 85 -9.11 3.09 -18.65
CA LEU A 85 -9.71 4.07 -17.74
C LEU A 85 -11.02 4.61 -18.32
N TYR A 86 -12.11 4.42 -17.56
CA TYR A 86 -13.47 4.82 -17.91
C TYR A 86 -13.97 5.87 -16.91
N TYR A 87 -14.27 7.08 -17.39
CA TYR A 87 -15.03 8.06 -16.62
C TYR A 87 -16.52 7.90 -16.93
N SER A 88 -17.32 7.50 -15.95
CA SER A 88 -18.75 7.24 -16.19
C SER A 88 -19.55 7.31 -14.90
N THR A 89 -20.85 7.59 -15.01
CA THR A 89 -21.79 7.59 -13.88
C THR A 89 -22.49 6.24 -13.67
N ASP A 90 -22.34 5.28 -14.59
CA ASP A 90 -22.98 3.96 -14.50
C ASP A 90 -21.97 2.82 -14.66
N ILE A 91 -21.53 2.27 -13.52
CA ILE A 91 -20.59 1.14 -13.44
C ILE A 91 -21.16 -0.16 -14.04
N ARG A 92 -22.50 -0.33 -14.06
CA ARG A 92 -23.13 -1.58 -14.54
C ARG A 92 -22.87 -1.81 -16.03
N ARG A 93 -22.67 -0.73 -16.79
CA ARG A 93 -22.31 -0.79 -18.22
C ARG A 93 -20.99 -1.51 -18.47
N LEU A 94 -20.10 -1.62 -17.47
CA LEU A 94 -18.81 -2.29 -17.59
C LEU A 94 -18.84 -3.76 -17.16
N VAL A 95 -19.81 -4.16 -16.33
CA VAL A 95 -19.92 -5.53 -15.80
C VAL A 95 -20.79 -6.41 -16.74
N SER A 96 -21.62 -5.82 -17.59
CA SER A 96 -22.62 -6.52 -18.41
C SER A 96 -22.13 -7.21 -19.69
N GLY A 97 -20.81 -7.25 -19.95
CA GLY A 97 -20.23 -8.26 -20.85
C GLY A 97 -20.22 -8.02 -22.37
N ASP A 98 -20.32 -6.78 -22.87
CA ASP A 98 -20.22 -6.53 -24.33
C ASP A 98 -18.80 -6.16 -24.82
N ALA A 99 -17.82 -6.03 -23.92
CA ALA A 99 -16.42 -5.77 -24.27
C ALA A 99 -15.66 -7.07 -24.59
N ALA A 100 -16.12 -7.86 -25.56
CA ALA A 100 -15.37 -9.02 -26.04
C ALA A 100 -14.20 -8.57 -26.93
N TYR A 101 -13.13 -8.05 -26.32
CA TYR A 101 -11.87 -7.80 -27.03
C TYR A 101 -11.07 -9.10 -27.09
N SER A 102 -10.98 -9.70 -28.28
CA SER A 102 -10.06 -10.82 -28.53
C SER A 102 -8.64 -10.26 -28.63
N LEU A 103 -7.95 -10.18 -27.49
CA LEU A 103 -6.53 -9.85 -27.40
C LEU A 103 -5.71 -11.09 -27.00
N SER A 104 -4.42 -11.06 -27.33
CA SER A 104 -3.49 -12.17 -27.07
C SER A 104 -3.47 -12.54 -25.57
N PRO A 105 -3.44 -13.83 -25.20
CA PRO A 105 -3.43 -14.31 -23.80
C PRO A 105 -2.19 -13.89 -22.98
N SER A 106 -1.27 -13.11 -23.55
CA SER A 106 -0.05 -12.63 -22.92
C SER A 106 -0.21 -11.39 -22.03
N PHE A 107 -1.38 -10.74 -22.01
CA PHE A 107 -1.56 -9.44 -21.32
C PHE A 107 -2.48 -9.53 -20.10
N LEU A 108 -2.08 -8.88 -19.00
CA LEU A 108 -2.95 -8.61 -17.86
C LEU A 108 -3.76 -7.34 -18.16
N LEU A 109 -5.08 -7.51 -18.34
CA LEU A 109 -6.04 -6.45 -18.62
C LEU A 109 -6.72 -6.00 -17.32
N ARG A 110 -6.56 -4.73 -16.96
CA ARG A 110 -7.27 -4.10 -15.84
C ARG A 110 -8.22 -3.02 -16.35
N SER A 111 -9.48 -3.14 -15.97
CA SER A 111 -10.50 -2.13 -16.21
C SER A 111 -10.64 -1.27 -14.96
N ILE A 112 -10.58 0.05 -15.15
CA ILE A 112 -10.69 1.06 -14.10
C ILE A 112 -11.89 1.94 -14.42
N PHE A 113 -12.86 1.93 -13.54
CA PHE A 113 -14.01 2.81 -13.55
C PHE A 113 -13.81 3.91 -12.52
N VAL A 114 -13.99 5.16 -12.95
CA VAL A 114 -13.93 6.33 -12.08
C VAL A 114 -15.21 7.15 -12.24
N SER A 115 -15.95 7.32 -11.14
CA SER A 115 -17.17 8.14 -11.17
C SER A 115 -16.85 9.63 -10.99
N PRO A 116 -17.34 10.51 -11.87
CA PRO A 116 -17.18 11.95 -11.73
C PRO A 116 -18.13 12.59 -10.71
N GLU A 117 -19.10 11.83 -10.18
CA GLU A 117 -20.09 12.35 -9.26
C GLU A 117 -19.50 12.71 -7.89
N ALA A 118 -20.25 13.51 -7.12
CA ALA A 118 -19.83 13.89 -5.77
C ALA A 118 -19.79 12.71 -4.80
N SER A 119 -20.63 11.71 -5.00
CA SER A 119 -20.63 10.48 -4.19
C SER A 119 -20.76 9.29 -5.12
N GLY A 120 -20.10 8.20 -4.80
CA GLY A 120 -20.09 7.06 -5.71
C GLY A 120 -19.06 6.00 -5.34
N LEU A 121 -18.71 5.23 -6.36
CA LEU A 121 -17.77 4.13 -6.29
C LEU A 121 -16.83 4.23 -7.49
N ASP A 122 -15.54 4.18 -7.23
CA ASP A 122 -14.54 3.81 -8.22
C ASP A 122 -14.27 2.32 -8.10
N ALA A 123 -13.98 1.67 -9.21
CA ALA A 123 -13.75 0.23 -9.25
C ALA A 123 -12.60 -0.10 -10.18
N TRP A 124 -11.78 -1.06 -9.78
CA TRP A 124 -10.68 -1.57 -10.57
C TRP A 124 -10.63 -3.08 -10.44
N PHE A 125 -10.64 -3.76 -11.58
CA PHE A 125 -10.77 -5.21 -11.64
C PHE A 125 -10.04 -5.77 -12.85
N LEU A 126 -9.62 -7.03 -12.74
CA LEU A 126 -9.11 -7.78 -13.88
C LEU A 126 -10.27 -8.18 -14.78
N GLU A 127 -10.08 -8.06 -16.09
CA GLU A 127 -11.10 -8.48 -17.05
C GLU A 127 -11.41 -9.98 -16.87
N ASN A 128 -12.70 -10.34 -16.90
CA ASN A 128 -13.23 -11.67 -16.59
C ASN A 128 -13.10 -12.14 -15.11
N SER A 129 -12.65 -11.28 -14.20
CA SER A 129 -12.68 -11.56 -12.77
C SER A 129 -14.09 -11.37 -12.20
N THR A 130 -14.50 -12.26 -11.29
CA THR A 130 -15.68 -12.06 -10.44
C THR A 130 -15.39 -11.22 -9.19
N GLU A 131 -14.15 -10.79 -9.03
CA GLU A 131 -13.67 -10.01 -7.90
C GLU A 131 -12.95 -8.75 -8.38
N GLY A 132 -13.05 -7.70 -7.58
CA GLY A 132 -12.35 -6.45 -7.78
C GLY A 132 -12.13 -5.74 -6.47
N ILE A 133 -11.46 -4.61 -6.56
CA ILE A 133 -11.31 -3.68 -5.45
C ILE A 133 -11.74 -2.31 -5.94
N GLY A 134 -12.05 -1.42 -5.02
CA GLY A 134 -12.57 -0.12 -5.35
C GLY A 134 -12.39 0.86 -4.21
N ALA A 135 -12.89 2.06 -4.43
CA ALA A 135 -12.99 3.05 -3.38
C ALA A 135 -14.34 3.74 -3.40
N GLN A 136 -15.07 3.65 -2.30
CA GLN A 136 -16.34 4.32 -2.09
C GLN A 136 -16.10 5.71 -1.51
N PHE A 137 -16.82 6.71 -2.01
CA PHE A 137 -16.60 8.09 -1.58
C PHE A 137 -17.91 8.87 -1.47
N SER A 138 -17.84 9.94 -0.68
CA SER A 138 -18.90 10.94 -0.53
C SER A 138 -18.31 12.33 -0.50
N ASN A 139 -19.00 13.28 -1.13
CA ASN A 139 -18.57 14.69 -1.27
C ASN A 139 -17.17 14.90 -1.90
N LEU A 140 -16.77 14.04 -2.85
CA LEU A 140 -15.50 14.11 -3.59
C LEU A 140 -15.73 14.09 -5.13
N PRO A 141 -16.39 15.12 -5.72
CA PRO A 141 -16.64 15.19 -7.17
C PRO A 141 -15.41 15.54 -8.01
N ILE A 142 -14.92 14.64 -8.85
CA ILE A 142 -13.71 14.95 -9.62
C ILE A 142 -13.98 15.86 -10.83
N ASN A 143 -13.03 16.75 -11.10
CA ASN A 143 -12.83 17.27 -12.44
C ASN A 143 -11.97 16.27 -13.22
N ILE A 144 -12.51 15.71 -14.32
CA ILE A 144 -11.87 14.64 -15.11
C ILE A 144 -10.44 15.00 -15.50
N ARG A 145 -10.19 16.25 -15.95
CA ARG A 145 -8.84 16.72 -16.33
C ARG A 145 -7.88 16.65 -15.17
N TYR A 146 -8.27 17.19 -14.01
CA TYR A 146 -7.38 17.26 -12.85
C TYR A 146 -7.12 15.89 -12.26
N HIS A 147 -8.16 15.04 -12.17
CA HIS A 147 -8.00 13.65 -11.77
C HIS A 147 -7.03 12.91 -12.70
N PHE A 148 -7.23 13.02 -14.02
CA PHE A 148 -6.36 12.37 -15.00
C PHE A 148 -4.90 12.83 -14.89
N CYS A 149 -4.66 14.13 -14.78
CA CYS A 149 -3.31 14.68 -14.65
C CYS A 149 -2.64 14.18 -13.35
N TRP A 150 -3.36 14.13 -12.24
CA TRP A 150 -2.84 13.59 -10.99
C TRP A 150 -2.56 12.11 -11.06
N LEU A 151 -3.47 11.31 -11.65
CA LEU A 151 -3.26 9.88 -11.86
C LEU A 151 -1.97 9.62 -12.62
N LEU A 152 -1.74 10.31 -13.74
CA LEU A 152 -0.49 10.20 -14.49
C LEU A 152 0.71 10.60 -13.64
N THR A 153 0.63 11.76 -12.97
CA THR A 153 1.71 12.27 -12.10
C THR A 153 2.10 11.26 -10.99
N LEU A 154 1.12 10.60 -10.37
CA LEU A 154 1.35 9.68 -9.27
C LEU A 154 1.92 8.34 -9.74
N LEU A 155 1.41 7.81 -10.86
CA LEU A 155 2.02 6.66 -11.53
C LEU A 155 3.48 6.98 -11.90
N CYS A 156 3.74 8.22 -12.33
CA CYS A 156 5.08 8.71 -12.64
C CYS A 156 6.02 8.75 -11.43
N LEU A 157 5.48 9.04 -10.25
CA LEU A 157 6.19 8.96 -8.98
C LEU A 157 6.25 7.54 -8.40
N GLU A 158 5.88 6.53 -9.20
CA GLU A 158 5.90 5.12 -8.85
C GLU A 158 4.99 4.78 -7.64
N PHE A 159 3.88 5.50 -7.48
CA PHE A 159 2.80 5.02 -6.62
C PHE A 159 2.15 3.79 -7.28
N THR A 160 1.58 2.91 -6.47
CA THR A 160 0.76 1.81 -7.01
C THR A 160 -0.45 2.38 -7.73
N LEU A 161 -1.12 1.55 -8.53
CA LEU A 161 -2.33 1.98 -9.23
C LEU A 161 -3.42 2.42 -8.24
N GLU A 162 -3.63 1.62 -7.20
CA GLU A 162 -4.64 1.84 -6.17
C GLU A 162 -4.37 3.12 -5.36
N ASP A 163 -3.11 3.38 -5.02
CA ASP A 163 -2.68 4.64 -4.40
C ASP A 163 -2.90 5.82 -5.35
N SER A 164 -2.50 5.67 -6.61
CA SER A 164 -2.59 6.74 -7.61
C SER A 164 -4.04 7.15 -7.86
N LEU A 165 -4.96 6.19 -7.95
CA LEU A 165 -6.40 6.45 -8.09
C LEU A 165 -6.97 7.13 -6.83
N SER A 166 -6.64 6.61 -5.65
CA SER A 166 -7.13 7.17 -4.38
C SER A 166 -6.64 8.60 -4.17
N LEU A 167 -5.33 8.84 -4.36
CA LEU A 167 -4.71 10.16 -4.21
C LEU A 167 -5.16 11.13 -5.31
N ALA A 168 -5.32 10.70 -6.55
CA ALA A 168 -5.76 11.58 -7.65
C ALA A 168 -7.14 12.18 -7.39
N ARG A 169 -8.04 11.42 -6.77
CA ARG A 169 -9.34 11.93 -6.30
C ARG A 169 -9.14 13.04 -5.28
N VAL A 170 -8.35 12.80 -4.23
CA VAL A 170 -8.13 13.81 -3.17
C VAL A 170 -7.39 15.05 -3.67
N LEU A 171 -6.34 14.86 -4.47
CA LEU A 171 -5.49 15.93 -4.99
C LEU A 171 -6.22 16.81 -6.02
N GLY A 172 -7.32 16.32 -6.61
CA GLY A 172 -8.23 17.13 -7.41
C GLY A 172 -9.05 18.14 -6.58
N HIS A 173 -9.14 17.93 -5.25
CA HIS A 173 -10.00 18.69 -4.33
C HIS A 173 -9.27 19.57 -3.34
N VAL A 174 -8.04 19.23 -2.96
CA VAL A 174 -7.24 20.07 -2.08
C VAL A 174 -6.88 21.37 -2.80
N SER A 175 -7.02 22.51 -2.10
CA SER A 175 -6.64 23.82 -2.65
C SER A 175 -5.19 23.76 -3.12
N ARG A 176 -4.95 24.20 -4.36
CA ARG A 176 -3.78 23.92 -5.20
C ARG A 176 -2.42 24.41 -4.68
N GLU A 177 -2.30 24.86 -3.43
CA GLU A 177 -1.15 25.69 -3.04
C GLU A 177 -0.57 25.48 -1.64
N THR A 178 -0.90 24.46 -0.82
CA THR A 178 -0.25 24.42 0.53
C THR A 178 0.14 23.08 1.18
N SER A 179 -0.44 21.92 0.85
CA SER A 179 0.01 20.67 1.50
C SER A 179 -0.38 19.37 0.81
N TRP A 180 0.44 18.34 1.01
CA TRP A 180 0.12 16.95 0.67
C TRP A 180 -1.11 16.47 1.49
N PRO A 181 -2.00 15.62 0.94
CA PRO A 181 -3.19 15.18 1.64
C PRO A 181 -2.84 14.34 2.87
N VAL A 182 -3.29 14.81 4.03
CA VAL A 182 -2.99 14.20 5.34
C VAL A 182 -4.25 13.86 6.13
N LYS A 183 -5.42 14.38 5.77
CA LYS A 183 -6.66 14.09 6.50
C LYS A 183 -7.34 12.86 5.92
N LYS A 184 -7.52 11.83 6.75
CA LYS A 184 -8.27 10.62 6.39
C LYS A 184 -9.63 10.88 5.75
N ASP A 185 -10.40 11.83 6.27
CA ASP A 185 -11.76 12.09 5.80
C ASP A 185 -11.81 12.69 4.39
N ASP A 186 -10.68 13.17 3.87
CA ASP A 186 -10.56 13.63 2.49
C ASP A 186 -10.35 12.45 1.52
N PHE A 187 -10.01 11.25 2.02
CA PHE A 187 -9.75 10.07 1.19
C PHE A 187 -10.99 9.21 0.97
N PRO A 188 -11.09 8.54 -0.19
CA PRO A 188 -12.12 7.54 -0.40
C PRO A 188 -11.86 6.29 0.46
N VAL A 189 -12.90 5.52 0.72
CA VAL A 189 -12.89 4.32 1.55
C VAL A 189 -12.59 3.08 0.68
N PRO A 190 -11.50 2.35 0.94
CA PRO A 190 -11.24 1.08 0.26
C PRO A 190 -12.36 0.07 0.45
N VAL A 191 -12.77 -0.58 -0.64
CA VAL A 191 -13.79 -1.63 -0.64
C VAL A 191 -13.37 -2.80 -1.51
N ASP A 192 -13.84 -3.98 -1.15
CA ASP A 192 -13.78 -5.19 -1.97
C ASP A 192 -15.08 -5.30 -2.77
N LEU A 193 -14.97 -5.72 -4.03
CA LEU A 193 -16.07 -5.87 -4.97
C LEU A 193 -16.21 -7.33 -5.39
N CYS A 194 -17.43 -7.85 -5.35
CA CYS A 194 -17.76 -9.16 -5.88
C CYS A 194 -18.82 -9.00 -6.97
N PHE A 195 -18.42 -9.23 -8.21
CA PHE A 195 -19.29 -9.16 -9.38
C PHE A 195 -20.10 -10.46 -9.51
N ALA A 196 -21.42 -10.31 -9.59
CA ALA A 196 -22.35 -11.39 -9.85
C ALA A 196 -22.70 -11.45 -11.35
N LYS A 197 -23.36 -12.53 -11.75
CA LYS A 197 -23.98 -12.62 -13.08
C LYS A 197 -25.02 -11.50 -13.24
N GLU A 198 -25.26 -11.05 -14.48
CA GLU A 198 -26.27 -10.04 -14.83
C GLU A 198 -25.92 -8.58 -14.44
N GLY A 199 -24.63 -8.26 -14.25
CA GLY A 199 -24.20 -6.88 -14.02
C GLY A 199 -24.43 -6.34 -12.61
N GLN A 200 -24.82 -7.21 -11.66
CA GLN A 200 -24.90 -6.88 -10.24
C GLN A 200 -23.54 -7.05 -9.58
N PHE A 201 -23.29 -6.33 -8.49
CA PHE A 201 -22.09 -6.51 -7.67
C PHE A 201 -22.39 -6.23 -6.20
N LYS A 202 -21.62 -6.87 -5.32
CA LYS A 202 -21.63 -6.64 -3.88
C LYS A 202 -20.40 -5.83 -3.50
N ILE A 203 -20.61 -4.87 -2.60
CA ILE A 203 -19.55 -4.08 -1.99
C ILE A 203 -19.39 -4.56 -0.55
N SER A 204 -18.17 -4.83 -0.12
CA SER A 204 -17.83 -5.07 1.27
C SER A 204 -16.65 -4.22 1.68
N SER A 205 -16.62 -3.80 2.94
CA SER A 205 -15.45 -3.12 3.52
C SER A 205 -15.13 -3.79 4.84
N ILE A 206 -13.87 -4.17 5.03
CA ILE A 206 -13.43 -4.73 6.30
C ILE A 206 -13.33 -3.59 7.33
N SER A 207 -13.86 -3.82 8.52
CA SER A 207 -13.76 -2.89 9.64
C SER A 207 -13.88 -3.59 10.98
N SER A 208 -13.29 -3.00 12.01
CA SER A 208 -13.57 -3.37 13.41
C SER A 208 -14.30 -2.22 14.09
N ASP A 209 -15.31 -2.53 14.91
CA ASP A 209 -16.02 -1.53 15.73
C ASP A 209 -15.22 -1.07 16.95
N THR A 210 -14.20 -1.85 17.35
CA THR A 210 -13.41 -1.57 18.56
C THR A 210 -11.92 -1.51 18.22
N PHE A 211 -11.17 -0.77 19.03
CA PHE A 211 -9.72 -0.73 18.89
C PHE A 211 -9.09 -2.01 19.43
N PHE A 212 -8.16 -2.57 18.66
CA PHE A 212 -7.29 -3.62 19.17
C PHE A 212 -6.44 -3.10 20.33
N PRO A 213 -6.05 -3.96 21.29
CA PRO A 213 -5.32 -3.55 22.48
C PRO A 213 -4.08 -2.74 22.14
N GLU A 214 -3.83 -1.71 22.94
CA GLU A 214 -2.67 -0.86 22.77
C GLU A 214 -1.38 -1.61 23.12
N ILE A 215 -0.28 -1.10 22.57
CA ILE A 215 1.07 -1.54 22.93
C ILE A 215 1.72 -0.46 23.80
N SER A 216 2.06 -0.81 25.02
CA SER A 216 2.59 0.11 26.03
C SER A 216 4.11 0.31 25.95
N LYS A 217 4.79 -0.36 25.02
CA LYS A 217 6.26 -0.38 24.90
C LYS A 217 6.71 0.20 23.56
N GLU A 218 7.83 0.91 23.60
CA GLU A 218 8.57 1.33 22.41
C GLU A 218 8.90 0.08 21.56
N ILE A 219 8.50 0.09 20.29
CA ILE A 219 8.69 -1.06 19.40
C ILE A 219 10.19 -1.29 19.18
N GLY A 220 10.91 -0.21 18.85
CA GLY A 220 12.36 -0.21 18.65
C GLY A 220 12.81 -1.18 17.56
N LEU A 221 13.84 -1.97 17.87
CA LEU A 221 14.29 -3.05 16.99
C LEU A 221 13.27 -4.19 16.97
N TYR A 222 12.75 -4.54 15.79
CA TYR A 222 11.73 -5.57 15.59
C TYR A 222 12.19 -6.67 14.61
N PRO A 223 12.99 -7.65 15.04
CA PRO A 223 13.44 -8.72 14.15
C PRO A 223 12.30 -9.65 13.74
N VAL A 224 12.35 -10.12 12.49
CA VAL A 224 11.49 -11.18 11.96
C VAL A 224 12.33 -12.43 11.77
N VAL A 225 11.98 -13.51 12.45
CA VAL A 225 12.76 -14.76 12.48
C VAL A 225 11.89 -15.95 12.07
N ASP A 226 12.50 -17.01 11.56
CA ASP A 226 11.79 -18.18 11.03
C ASP A 226 11.73 -19.38 12.01
N ASN A 227 12.38 -19.28 13.18
CA ASN A 227 12.38 -20.32 14.19
C ASN A 227 12.63 -19.78 15.60
N THR A 228 12.25 -20.58 16.61
CA THR A 228 12.40 -20.23 18.03
C THR A 228 13.84 -20.15 18.51
N LYS A 229 14.80 -20.82 17.85
CA LYS A 229 16.22 -20.75 18.22
C LYS A 229 16.76 -19.33 18.04
N TRP A 230 16.44 -18.68 16.92
CA TRP A 230 16.81 -17.27 16.71
C TRP A 230 16.02 -16.32 17.59
N LEU A 231 14.73 -16.60 17.79
CA LEU A 231 13.88 -15.83 18.70
C LEU A 231 14.52 -15.78 20.10
N LYS A 232 14.85 -16.94 20.68
CA LYS A 232 15.49 -17.01 22.00
C LYS A 232 16.81 -16.25 22.04
N LYS A 233 17.68 -16.44 21.03
CA LYS A 233 18.97 -15.73 20.98
C LYS A 233 18.80 -14.21 21.03
N LEU A 234 17.86 -13.66 20.27
CA LEU A 234 17.61 -12.21 20.27
C LEU A 234 17.03 -11.73 21.61
N LEU A 235 16.17 -12.54 22.25
CA LEU A 235 15.69 -12.27 23.59
C LEU A 235 16.82 -12.25 24.64
N ASP A 236 17.79 -13.17 24.53
CA ASP A 236 18.98 -13.22 25.39
C ASP A 236 19.82 -11.93 25.28
N TYR A 237 19.81 -11.26 24.12
CA TYR A 237 20.45 -9.95 23.91
C TYR A 237 19.54 -8.74 24.20
N GLY A 238 18.39 -8.96 24.83
CA GLY A 238 17.52 -7.90 25.32
C GLY A 238 16.53 -7.31 24.31
N VAL A 239 16.40 -7.88 23.10
CA VAL A 239 15.36 -7.49 22.15
C VAL A 239 13.99 -7.78 22.76
N LYS A 240 13.06 -6.81 22.72
CA LYS A 240 11.74 -6.92 23.34
C LYS A 240 10.56 -7.01 22.38
N THR A 241 10.78 -6.87 21.08
CA THR A 241 9.74 -7.05 20.06
C THR A 241 10.27 -7.96 18.96
N ILE A 242 9.64 -9.12 18.73
CA ILE A 242 10.10 -10.12 17.75
C ILE A 242 8.89 -10.75 17.05
N GLN A 243 9.02 -11.04 15.76
CA GLN A 243 8.01 -11.75 14.98
C GLN A 243 8.53 -13.14 14.64
N LEU A 244 7.76 -14.18 14.95
CA LEU A 244 7.97 -15.52 14.41
C LEU A 244 7.20 -15.66 13.10
N ARG A 245 7.92 -15.94 12.01
CA ARG A 245 7.38 -16.14 10.67
C ARG A 245 7.83 -17.49 10.08
N ILE A 246 7.00 -18.50 10.30
CA ILE A 246 7.19 -19.83 9.71
C ILE A 246 6.42 -19.89 8.40
N LYS A 247 7.13 -20.08 7.28
CA LYS A 247 6.54 -20.13 5.93
C LYS A 247 5.89 -21.48 5.58
N ASP A 248 6.33 -22.56 6.22
CA ASP A 248 5.83 -23.90 5.92
C ASP A 248 4.66 -24.26 6.85
N ASN A 249 3.44 -24.06 6.35
CA ASN A 249 2.21 -24.33 7.07
C ASN A 249 1.95 -25.83 7.30
N ARG A 250 2.73 -26.72 6.65
CA ARG A 250 2.56 -28.18 6.75
C ARG A 250 3.59 -28.83 7.68
N SER A 251 4.47 -28.03 8.28
CA SER A 251 5.43 -28.56 9.24
C SER A 251 4.71 -29.17 10.44
N GLU A 252 4.99 -30.44 10.75
CA GLU A 252 4.51 -31.10 11.97
C GLU A 252 4.97 -30.37 13.25
N SER A 253 6.00 -29.53 13.15
CA SER A 253 6.54 -28.71 14.25
C SER A 253 5.95 -27.30 14.34
N LEU A 254 5.04 -26.90 13.44
CA LEU A 254 4.52 -25.53 13.40
C LEU A 254 3.88 -25.10 14.73
N GLU A 255 2.95 -25.91 15.24
CA GLU A 255 2.24 -25.59 16.48
C GLU A 255 3.18 -25.60 17.70
N SER A 256 4.14 -26.52 17.75
CA SER A 256 5.11 -26.59 18.85
C SER A 256 6.09 -25.41 18.85
N GLU A 257 6.54 -24.95 17.68
CA GLU A 257 7.34 -23.73 17.55
C GLU A 257 6.55 -22.48 17.99
N ILE A 258 5.28 -22.37 17.62
CA ILE A 258 4.40 -21.27 18.07
C ILE A 258 4.22 -21.29 19.60
N ILE A 259 3.93 -22.46 20.19
CA ILE A 259 3.82 -22.61 21.65
C ILE A 259 5.11 -22.18 22.34
N SER A 260 6.26 -22.62 21.82
CA SER A 260 7.58 -22.26 22.37
C SER A 260 7.85 -20.76 22.26
N ALA A 261 7.55 -20.13 21.13
CA ALA A 261 7.71 -18.69 20.95
C ALA A 261 6.82 -17.87 21.91
N ILE A 262 5.58 -18.30 22.14
CA ILE A 262 4.67 -17.67 23.10
C ILE A 262 5.22 -17.82 24.53
N SER A 263 5.71 -19.00 24.89
CA SER A 263 6.33 -19.25 26.20
C SER A 263 7.55 -18.35 26.42
N LEU A 264 8.43 -18.25 25.42
CA LEU A 264 9.60 -17.36 25.45
C LEU A 264 9.19 -15.89 25.56
N GLY A 265 8.15 -15.46 24.85
CA GLY A 265 7.60 -14.10 24.99
C GLY A 265 7.17 -13.79 26.43
N LYS A 266 6.51 -14.74 27.10
CA LYS A 266 6.09 -14.60 28.51
C LYS A 266 7.30 -14.58 29.45
N GLU A 267 8.24 -15.50 29.29
CA GLU A 267 9.46 -15.61 30.13
C GLU A 267 10.31 -14.33 30.08
N TYR A 268 10.55 -13.79 28.89
CA TYR A 268 11.38 -12.60 28.70
C TYR A 268 10.60 -11.28 28.80
N GLN A 269 9.30 -11.34 29.10
CA GLN A 269 8.38 -10.21 29.09
C GLN A 269 8.47 -9.39 27.78
N ALA A 270 8.49 -10.10 26.65
CA ALA A 270 8.66 -9.58 25.31
C ALA A 270 7.37 -9.67 24.48
N ASN A 271 7.25 -8.75 23.53
CA ASN A 271 6.17 -8.67 22.56
C ASN A 271 6.48 -9.61 21.40
N VAL A 272 6.06 -10.87 21.52
CA VAL A 272 6.23 -11.87 20.46
C VAL A 272 4.97 -11.94 19.60
N TYR A 273 5.12 -11.61 18.31
CA TYR A 273 4.06 -11.67 17.31
C TYR A 273 4.15 -12.95 16.48
N ILE A 274 3.00 -13.59 16.27
CA ILE A 274 2.88 -14.75 15.38
C ILE A 274 2.39 -14.27 14.01
N ASN A 275 3.16 -14.52 12.96
CA ASN A 275 2.79 -14.13 11.59
C ASN A 275 1.79 -15.13 10.98
N ASP A 276 0.72 -14.65 10.36
CA ASP A 276 -0.33 -15.36 9.60
C ASP A 276 -1.16 -16.42 10.37
N HIS A 277 -0.57 -17.16 11.30
CA HIS A 277 -1.17 -18.28 12.04
C HIS A 277 -2.11 -17.82 13.19
N TRP A 278 -3.08 -16.98 12.86
CA TRP A 278 -3.93 -16.29 13.84
C TRP A 278 -4.78 -17.24 14.69
N GLU A 279 -5.26 -18.35 14.13
CA GLU A 279 -6.04 -19.35 14.89
C GLU A 279 -5.21 -20.00 16.00
N LEU A 280 -3.96 -20.39 15.69
CA LEU A 280 -3.03 -20.94 16.68
C LEU A 280 -2.62 -19.88 17.69
N ALA A 281 -2.45 -18.62 17.26
CA ALA A 281 -2.15 -17.52 18.15
C ALA A 281 -3.28 -17.27 19.17
N ILE A 282 -4.55 -17.33 18.75
CA ILE A 282 -5.71 -17.28 19.66
C ILE A 282 -5.72 -18.50 20.58
N LYS A 283 -5.61 -19.71 20.01
CA LYS A 283 -5.65 -20.99 20.75
C LYS A 283 -4.66 -21.01 21.92
N HIS A 284 -3.46 -20.48 21.70
CA HIS A 284 -2.36 -20.49 22.67
C HIS A 284 -2.15 -19.15 23.40
N GLN A 285 -3.07 -18.20 23.24
CA GLN A 285 -3.05 -16.90 23.93
C GLN A 285 -1.74 -16.13 23.69
N ALA A 286 -1.37 -16.00 22.41
CA ALA A 286 -0.21 -15.21 22.00
C ALA A 286 -0.38 -13.73 22.38
N PHE A 287 0.74 -13.01 22.50
CA PHE A 287 0.72 -11.58 22.76
C PHE A 287 0.06 -10.80 21.61
N GLY A 288 0.34 -11.19 20.38
CA GLY A 288 -0.18 -10.55 19.18
C GLY A 288 0.00 -11.39 17.91
N VAL A 289 -0.69 -10.98 16.86
CA VAL A 289 -0.54 -11.49 15.49
C VAL A 289 -0.07 -10.39 14.56
N HIS A 290 0.57 -10.78 13.46
CA HIS A 290 0.86 -9.88 12.34
C HIS A 290 0.29 -10.49 11.06
N LEU A 291 -0.46 -9.68 10.28
CA LEU A 291 -1.14 -10.12 9.06
C LEU A 291 -0.74 -9.25 7.85
N GLY A 292 -0.67 -9.88 6.67
CA GLY A 292 -0.65 -9.18 5.39
C GLY A 292 -2.04 -8.71 4.96
N GLN A 293 -2.12 -7.95 3.87
CA GLN A 293 -3.41 -7.48 3.33
C GLN A 293 -4.32 -8.63 2.90
N ASP A 294 -3.76 -9.64 2.24
CA ASP A 294 -4.50 -10.80 1.73
C ASP A 294 -5.00 -11.72 2.86
N ASP A 295 -4.35 -11.66 4.02
CA ASP A 295 -4.70 -12.46 5.20
C ASP A 295 -5.81 -11.80 6.03
N ILE A 296 -6.27 -10.60 5.70
CA ILE A 296 -7.32 -9.89 6.45
C ILE A 296 -8.70 -10.24 5.88
N SER A 297 -9.62 -10.66 6.76
CA SER A 297 -11.03 -10.90 6.44
C SER A 297 -11.91 -10.38 7.57
N GLN A 298 -13.18 -10.06 7.30
CA GLN A 298 -14.09 -9.65 8.39
C GLN A 298 -14.17 -10.73 9.48
N GLN A 299 -14.18 -12.01 9.08
CA GLN A 299 -14.24 -13.14 10.01
C GLN A 299 -13.07 -13.16 10.99
N ASN A 300 -11.83 -13.03 10.51
CA ASN A 300 -10.69 -13.11 11.41
C ASN A 300 -10.53 -11.84 12.26
N ILE A 301 -10.89 -10.66 11.75
CA ILE A 301 -10.92 -9.42 12.54
C ILE A 301 -11.90 -9.57 13.71
N ASP A 302 -13.09 -10.14 13.49
CA ASP A 302 -14.06 -10.39 14.55
C ASP A 302 -13.53 -11.39 15.59
N CYS A 303 -12.90 -12.49 15.15
CA CYS A 303 -12.30 -13.51 16.03
C CYS A 303 -11.16 -12.93 16.87
N LEU A 304 -10.25 -12.18 16.25
CA LEU A 304 -9.12 -11.53 16.91
C LEU A 304 -9.59 -10.49 17.92
N THR A 305 -10.60 -9.69 17.56
CA THR A 305 -11.19 -8.69 18.46
C THR A 305 -11.76 -9.36 19.70
N LYS A 306 -12.55 -10.42 19.53
CA LYS A 306 -13.12 -11.22 20.64
C LYS A 306 -12.04 -11.85 21.53
N ALA A 307 -10.92 -12.26 20.94
CA ALA A 307 -9.80 -12.84 21.67
C ALA A 307 -8.96 -11.80 22.43
N ASN A 308 -9.21 -10.50 22.25
CA ASN A 308 -8.46 -9.40 22.89
C ASN A 308 -6.94 -9.51 22.66
N ILE A 309 -6.55 -9.96 21.46
CA ILE A 309 -5.16 -10.14 21.03
C ILE A 309 -4.69 -8.92 20.25
N ARG A 310 -3.40 -8.57 20.28
CA ARG A 310 -2.87 -7.43 19.51
C ARG A 310 -2.76 -7.75 18.03
N LEU A 311 -2.99 -6.76 17.18
CA LEU A 311 -2.93 -6.92 15.72
C LEU A 311 -1.94 -5.93 15.09
N GLY A 312 -0.97 -6.46 14.35
CA GLY A 312 -0.16 -5.71 13.40
C GLY A 312 -0.61 -5.97 11.97
N ILE A 313 -0.62 -4.93 11.13
CA ILE A 313 -0.97 -5.06 9.71
C ILE A 313 0.16 -4.48 8.85
N SER A 314 0.62 -5.25 7.86
CA SER A 314 1.53 -4.75 6.83
C SER A 314 0.80 -3.87 5.80
N THR A 315 1.42 -2.76 5.41
CA THR A 315 0.92 -1.83 4.40
C THR A 315 2.04 -1.35 3.47
N HIS A 316 1.69 -1.12 2.21
CA HIS A 316 2.62 -0.77 1.13
C HIS A 316 2.29 0.56 0.44
N GLY A 317 1.24 1.25 0.86
CA GLY A 317 0.75 2.49 0.25
C GLY A 317 -0.47 3.05 0.96
N TYR A 318 -0.96 4.20 0.51
CA TYR A 318 -2.16 4.87 1.02
C TYR A 318 -3.39 3.98 1.02
N PHE A 319 -3.66 3.26 -0.07
CA PHE A 319 -4.84 2.41 -0.19
C PHE A 319 -4.85 1.32 0.89
N GLU A 320 -3.70 0.67 1.10
CA GLU A 320 -3.54 -0.35 2.14
C GLU A 320 -3.56 0.24 3.55
N ILE A 321 -3.00 1.44 3.77
CA ILE A 321 -3.10 2.15 5.05
C ILE A 321 -4.56 2.45 5.37
N LEU A 322 -5.32 3.01 4.41
CA LEU A 322 -6.74 3.32 4.56
C LEU A 322 -7.57 2.07 4.86
N ARG A 323 -7.24 0.92 4.25
CA ARG A 323 -7.85 -0.38 4.55
C ARG A 323 -7.48 -0.86 5.95
N ALA A 324 -6.20 -0.81 6.31
CA ALA A 324 -5.69 -1.29 7.60
C ALA A 324 -6.25 -0.50 8.79
N ILE A 325 -6.29 0.84 8.73
CA ILE A 325 -6.78 1.67 9.84
C ILE A 325 -8.26 1.44 10.16
N ARG A 326 -9.06 0.94 9.22
CA ARG A 326 -10.47 0.54 9.47
C ARG A 326 -10.57 -0.70 10.35
N CYS A 327 -9.54 -1.55 10.34
CA CYS A 327 -9.43 -2.67 11.26
C CYS A 327 -9.02 -2.23 12.68
N ARG A 328 -8.70 -0.95 12.89
CA ARG A 328 -8.28 -0.37 14.18
C ARG A 328 -7.12 -1.12 14.87
N PRO A 329 -6.01 -1.41 14.17
CA PRO A 329 -4.95 -2.31 14.65
C PRO A 329 -4.15 -1.73 15.82
N SER A 330 -3.38 -2.60 16.48
CA SER A 330 -2.42 -2.23 17.53
C SER A 330 -1.22 -1.44 16.98
N TYR A 331 -0.78 -1.73 15.75
CA TYR A 331 0.26 -1.00 15.02
C TYR A 331 0.17 -1.28 13.51
N ILE A 332 0.85 -0.47 12.70
CA ILE A 332 0.99 -0.67 11.24
C ILE A 332 2.46 -0.82 10.88
N ALA A 333 2.77 -1.75 9.97
CA ALA A 333 4.10 -1.89 9.39
C ALA A 333 4.11 -1.35 7.96
N LEU A 334 5.00 -0.40 7.67
CA LEU A 334 5.17 0.30 6.41
C LEU A 334 6.37 -0.29 5.66
N GLY A 335 6.16 -0.88 4.50
CA GLY A 335 7.25 -1.43 3.71
C GLY A 335 6.87 -1.78 2.28
N HIS A 336 7.80 -2.22 1.44
CA HIS A 336 9.23 -2.28 1.70
C HIS A 336 9.85 -0.90 1.45
N VAL A 337 10.63 -0.39 2.41
CA VAL A 337 11.24 0.96 2.31
C VAL A 337 12.38 0.98 1.27
N PHE A 338 13.25 -0.03 1.30
CA PHE A 338 14.34 -0.22 0.36
C PHE A 338 14.25 -1.58 -0.33
N ALA A 339 15.02 -1.77 -1.41
CA ALA A 339 15.07 -3.03 -2.15
C ALA A 339 15.37 -4.22 -1.23
N THR A 340 14.63 -5.31 -1.41
CA THR A 340 14.72 -6.51 -0.57
C THR A 340 14.63 -7.77 -1.42
N THR A 341 15.34 -8.82 -1.03
CA THR A 341 15.25 -10.15 -1.68
C THR A 341 14.46 -11.15 -0.83
N THR A 342 13.89 -10.72 0.29
CA THR A 342 13.25 -11.63 1.27
C THR A 342 11.87 -12.11 0.84
N LYS A 343 11.16 -11.28 0.07
CA LYS A 343 9.84 -11.55 -0.52
C LYS A 343 9.85 -10.93 -1.92
N SER A 344 9.25 -11.61 -2.90
CA SER A 344 8.96 -10.98 -4.19
C SER A 344 7.90 -9.91 -3.95
N MET A 345 8.21 -8.66 -4.26
CA MET A 345 7.32 -7.54 -4.02
C MET A 345 6.70 -7.10 -5.34
N PRO A 346 5.37 -6.87 -5.40
CA PRO A 346 4.70 -6.40 -6.61
C PRO A 346 4.95 -4.92 -6.89
N SER A 347 5.44 -4.16 -5.89
CA SER A 347 5.75 -2.74 -5.98
C SER A 347 7.27 -2.49 -5.98
N LYS A 348 7.68 -1.28 -6.40
CA LYS A 348 9.04 -0.77 -6.17
C LYS A 348 9.22 -0.31 -4.71
N PRO A 349 10.48 -0.16 -4.23
CA PRO A 349 10.73 0.35 -2.89
C PRO A 349 10.14 1.75 -2.68
N GLN A 350 9.60 1.99 -1.49
CA GLN A 350 8.92 3.24 -1.18
C GLN A 350 9.88 4.44 -1.06
N GLY A 351 11.07 4.20 -0.52
CA GLY A 351 12.01 5.26 -0.15
C GLY A 351 11.56 6.09 1.06
N LEU A 352 12.45 6.97 1.52
CA LEU A 352 12.24 7.76 2.75
C LEU A 352 11.16 8.85 2.58
N HIS A 353 11.00 9.42 1.39
CA HIS A 353 10.02 10.48 1.15
C HIS A 353 8.57 9.97 1.26
N LYS A 354 8.24 8.85 0.61
CA LYS A 354 6.91 8.22 0.73
C LYS A 354 6.67 7.76 2.17
N LEU A 355 7.68 7.17 2.82
CA LEU A 355 7.59 6.79 4.23
C LEU A 355 7.21 7.99 5.12
N ALA A 356 7.87 9.14 4.96
CA ALA A 356 7.55 10.35 5.70
C ALA A 356 6.12 10.86 5.42
N ALA A 357 5.68 10.82 4.16
CA ALA A 357 4.31 11.21 3.77
C ALA A 357 3.24 10.28 4.41
N TYR A 358 3.51 8.97 4.46
CA TYR A 358 2.62 8.00 5.11
C TYR A 358 2.54 8.23 6.62
N LEU A 359 3.67 8.52 7.27
CA LEU A 359 3.70 8.82 8.70
C LEU A 359 2.94 10.11 9.01
N SER A 360 3.17 11.16 8.23
CA SER A 360 2.42 12.41 8.39
C SER A 360 0.92 12.18 8.24
N PHE A 361 0.48 11.35 7.29
CA PHE A 361 -0.93 10.99 7.12
C PHE A 361 -1.48 10.20 8.31
N ILE A 362 -0.75 9.19 8.80
CA ILE A 362 -1.20 8.36 9.94
C ILE A 362 -1.36 9.24 11.19
N ASP A 363 -0.43 10.14 11.42
CA ASP A 363 -0.37 10.99 12.62
C ASP A 363 -1.50 12.04 12.65
N SER A 364 -1.90 12.58 11.50
CA SER A 364 -3.01 13.53 11.38
C SER A 364 -4.39 12.88 11.30
N SER A 365 -4.48 11.60 10.98
CA SER A 365 -5.74 10.94 10.61
C SER A 365 -6.66 10.57 11.78
N SER A 366 -6.38 11.02 13.01
CA SER A 366 -7.16 10.72 14.22
C SER A 366 -7.60 9.25 14.30
N VAL A 367 -6.67 8.36 13.95
CA VAL A 367 -6.92 6.91 13.80
C VAL A 367 -7.00 6.16 15.12
N ARG A 368 -6.91 6.86 16.26
CA ARG A 368 -7.06 6.34 17.62
C ARG A 368 -7.84 7.32 18.49
N SER A 369 -8.52 6.79 19.51
CA SER A 369 -9.19 7.62 20.52
C SER A 369 -8.21 8.43 21.36
N PHE A 370 -7.00 7.90 21.59
CA PHE A 370 -5.93 8.57 22.32
C PHE A 370 -4.57 8.16 21.77
N GLY A 371 -3.62 9.10 21.75
CA GLY A 371 -2.25 8.86 21.27
C GLY A 371 -2.14 8.57 19.77
N ARG A 372 -0.90 8.27 19.36
CA ARG A 372 -0.53 7.95 17.97
C ARG A 372 -0.69 6.46 17.69
N LEU A 373 -1.05 6.08 16.47
CA LEU A 373 -1.00 4.68 16.04
C LEU A 373 0.47 4.30 15.81
N PRO A 374 1.03 3.32 16.55
CA PRO A 374 2.43 2.97 16.39
C PRO A 374 2.76 2.46 14.98
N THR A 375 3.95 2.81 14.50
CA THR A 375 4.41 2.53 13.14
C THR A 375 5.76 1.83 13.11
N VAL A 376 5.92 0.88 12.19
CA VAL A 376 7.16 0.12 12.00
C VAL A 376 7.58 0.20 10.55
N ALA A 377 8.80 0.66 10.26
CA ALA A 377 9.34 0.54 8.91
C ALA A 377 9.96 -0.85 8.67
N ILE A 378 9.75 -1.43 7.49
CA ILE A 378 10.33 -2.73 7.11
C ILE A 378 10.79 -2.72 5.64
N GLY A 379 11.78 -3.57 5.32
CA GLY A 379 12.19 -3.86 3.94
C GLY A 379 13.51 -3.20 3.55
N GLY A 380 14.56 -4.02 3.37
CA GLY A 380 15.89 -3.56 3.00
C GLY A 380 16.60 -2.70 4.05
N ILE A 381 16.14 -2.71 5.31
CA ILE A 381 16.71 -1.91 6.40
C ILE A 381 17.91 -2.63 7.02
N HIS A 382 19.02 -1.91 7.12
CA HIS A 382 20.31 -2.35 7.62
C HIS A 382 20.96 -1.23 8.47
N LEU A 383 22.09 -1.49 9.12
CA LEU A 383 22.72 -0.54 10.04
C LEU A 383 23.15 0.78 9.37
N ASP A 384 23.46 0.74 8.07
CA ASP A 384 23.88 1.88 7.26
C ASP A 384 22.74 2.86 6.96
N ASN A 385 21.50 2.37 6.82
CA ASN A 385 20.33 3.19 6.46
C ASN A 385 19.32 3.36 7.60
N ALA A 386 19.42 2.59 8.69
CA ALA A 386 18.44 2.62 9.79
C ALA A 386 18.33 3.99 10.46
N LEU A 387 19.42 4.77 10.55
CA LEU A 387 19.38 6.12 11.13
C LEU A 387 18.41 7.02 10.38
N ASP A 388 18.46 6.99 9.04
CA ASP A 388 17.62 7.86 8.21
C ASP A 388 16.16 7.42 8.23
N VAL A 389 15.91 6.12 8.40
CA VAL A 389 14.57 5.60 8.68
C VAL A 389 14.06 6.09 10.03
N TYR A 390 14.84 6.01 11.10
CA TYR A 390 14.39 6.52 12.41
C TYR A 390 14.14 8.03 12.42
N LYS A 391 14.90 8.80 11.64
CA LYS A 391 14.66 10.25 11.48
C LYS A 391 13.31 10.58 10.85
N THR A 392 12.66 9.66 10.15
CA THR A 392 11.30 9.89 9.64
C THR A 392 10.23 9.87 10.75
N GLY A 393 10.59 9.44 11.96
CA GLY A 393 9.67 9.41 13.12
C GLY A 393 8.94 8.08 13.34
N VAL A 394 9.38 6.97 12.72
CA VAL A 394 8.85 5.63 13.00
C VAL A 394 9.08 5.22 14.46
N ASP A 395 8.16 4.43 15.02
CA ASP A 395 8.29 3.91 16.39
C ASP A 395 9.25 2.72 16.48
N GLY A 396 9.45 2.01 15.36
CA GLY A 396 10.38 0.89 15.27
C GLY A 396 10.83 0.58 13.84
N VAL A 397 11.86 -0.25 13.72
CA VAL A 397 12.36 -0.79 12.45
C VAL A 397 12.41 -2.30 12.51
N ALA A 398 11.83 -2.94 11.50
CA ALA A 398 11.84 -4.38 11.37
C ALA A 398 12.91 -4.87 10.41
N VAL A 399 13.61 -5.91 10.82
CA VAL A 399 14.76 -6.48 10.10
C VAL A 399 14.61 -8.00 10.00
N VAL A 400 14.75 -8.55 8.80
CA VAL A 400 14.64 -10.01 8.59
C VAL A 400 16.00 -10.68 8.63
N ARG A 401 17.02 -10.05 8.01
CA ARG A 401 18.37 -10.61 7.91
C ARG A 401 19.19 -10.55 9.21
N ALA A 402 18.64 -9.96 10.28
CA ALA A 402 19.30 -9.98 11.58
C ALA A 402 19.44 -11.40 12.16
N ALA A 403 18.62 -12.34 11.69
CA ALA A 403 18.66 -13.75 12.04
C ALA A 403 19.80 -14.55 11.37
N HIS A 404 20.77 -13.92 10.69
CA HIS A 404 21.91 -14.62 10.09
C HIS A 404 23.27 -14.16 10.61
N PHE A 405 23.31 -13.26 11.59
CA PHE A 405 24.56 -12.82 12.21
C PHE A 405 25.11 -13.88 13.16
N ASN A 406 26.43 -14.06 13.19
CA ASN A 406 27.06 -14.94 14.16
C ASN A 406 26.97 -14.35 15.59
N HIS A 407 27.21 -15.17 16.62
CA HIS A 407 27.01 -14.77 18.03
C HIS A 407 27.78 -13.50 18.43
N GLN A 408 29.03 -13.33 17.98
CA GLN A 408 29.83 -12.15 18.30
C GLN A 408 29.29 -10.86 17.63
N GLN A 409 28.56 -10.99 16.52
CA GLN A 409 27.99 -9.85 15.81
C GLN A 409 26.66 -9.39 16.41
N LEU A 410 25.84 -10.30 16.96
CA LEU A 410 24.49 -9.99 17.45
C LEU A 410 24.46 -8.90 18.53
N GLU A 411 25.27 -9.01 19.57
CA GLU A 411 25.32 -8.03 20.67
C GLU A 411 25.66 -6.62 20.16
N SER A 412 26.71 -6.55 19.33
CA SER A 412 27.14 -5.30 18.69
C SER A 412 26.03 -4.72 17.81
N ILE A 413 25.29 -5.56 17.07
CA ILE A 413 24.25 -5.11 16.15
C ILE A 413 23.03 -4.60 16.91
N VAL A 414 22.55 -5.32 17.92
CA VAL A 414 21.44 -4.88 18.78
C VAL A 414 21.80 -3.55 19.45
N THR A 415 23.01 -3.45 20.00
CA THR A 415 23.50 -2.21 20.61
C THR A 415 23.54 -1.06 19.61
N LYS A 416 24.02 -1.29 18.38
CA LYS A 416 24.05 -0.26 17.33
C LYS A 416 22.66 0.20 16.95
N PHE A 417 21.69 -0.70 16.74
CA PHE A 417 20.31 -0.31 16.45
C PHE A 417 19.71 0.54 17.56
N HIS A 418 19.93 0.17 18.83
CA HIS A 418 19.47 0.98 19.98
C HIS A 418 20.07 2.39 20.00
N VAL A 419 21.35 2.52 19.67
CA VAL A 419 22.02 3.82 19.56
C VAL A 419 21.44 4.63 18.39
N LEU A 420 21.20 4.01 17.24
CA LEU A 420 20.61 4.68 16.07
C LEU A 420 19.18 5.13 16.35
N GLU A 421 18.37 4.31 17.03
CA GLU A 421 17.02 4.65 17.45
C GLU A 421 17.01 5.91 18.32
N LYS A 422 17.82 5.92 19.38
CA LYS A 422 17.93 7.09 20.27
C LYS A 422 18.36 8.35 19.52
N ARG A 423 19.33 8.24 18.62
CA ARG A 423 19.81 9.38 17.80
C ARG A 423 18.76 9.87 16.83
N GLY A 424 18.05 8.96 16.17
CA GLY A 424 16.99 9.33 15.22
C GLY A 424 15.83 10.03 15.92
N LYS A 425 15.35 9.47 17.04
CA LYS A 425 14.24 10.03 17.82
C LYS A 425 14.59 11.37 18.48
N ALA A 426 15.84 11.58 18.92
CA ALA A 426 16.24 12.86 19.53
C ALA A 426 16.12 14.07 18.59
N ASN A 427 16.27 13.86 17.27
CA ASN A 427 16.19 14.93 16.27
C ASN A 427 14.75 15.24 15.81
N VAL A 428 13.77 14.39 16.15
CA VAL A 428 12.35 14.59 15.80
C VAL A 428 11.68 15.58 16.76
N PHE A 429 12.19 15.72 17.99
CA PHE A 429 11.65 16.63 19.01
C PHE A 429 12.32 18.02 19.05
N SER A 430 13.17 18.35 18.06
CA SER A 430 13.97 19.60 18.03
C SER A 430 13.55 20.60 16.95
N TYR A 431 12.36 20.48 16.36
CA TYR A 431 11.81 21.41 15.36
C TYR A 431 10.46 21.97 15.78
#